data_AF-A0A2X4TJV1-F1
#
_entry.id   AF-A0A2X4TJV1-F1
#
_cell.length_a   1.000
_cell.length_b   1.000
_cell.length_c   1.000
_cell.angle_alpha   90.00
_cell.angle_beta   90.00
_cell.angle_gamma   90.00
#
_symmetry.space_group_name_H-M   'P 1'
#
loop_
_entity.id
_entity.type
_entity.pdbx_description
1 polymer ?
#
loop_
_entity_poly.entity_id
_entity_poly.type
_entity_poly.pdbx_seq_one_letter_code
_entity_poly.pdbx_strand_id
1 'polypeptide(L)'
;MLKVFNPSPVPVGNVEFLQSAQSWQRKTLSLQGLNLVQSVLIKLTTGKITITTSSGEHITIIGPMLIFLAKEQTIHIIQEETNEKLNYNLIELDSASIKNTYNFFLYEHAEFHAPLTKPTTKHLLAPIETGVARVFDLLYTSNKNQKLPQDKKQYLIRFLLSEFISEPEAFFSL
;
A
#
# COMPACT_ATOMS: atom_id res chain seq x y z
N MET A 1 35.68 -41.99 -62.71
CA MET A 1 35.28 -42.56 -61.40
C MET A 1 34.65 -41.46 -60.57
N LEU A 2 33.38 -41.62 -60.23
CA LEU A 2 32.55 -40.71 -59.43
C LEU A 2 32.89 -40.79 -57.94
N LYS A 3 32.85 -39.65 -57.24
CA LYS A 3 32.42 -39.50 -55.83
C LYS A 3 31.75 -38.12 -55.71
N VAL A 4 30.51 -38.00 -56.18
CA VAL A 4 29.28 -37.88 -55.37
C VAL A 4 29.48 -37.04 -54.11
N PHE A 5 29.04 -35.78 -54.20
CA PHE A 5 28.75 -34.90 -53.06
C PHE A 5 27.55 -35.45 -52.29
N ASN A 6 27.71 -35.61 -50.97
CA ASN A 6 26.63 -35.88 -50.03
C ASN A 6 26.62 -34.75 -48.98
N PRO A 7 25.69 -33.79 -49.03
CA PRO A 7 25.33 -33.00 -47.87
C PRO A 7 23.99 -33.51 -47.31
N SER A 8 24.01 -34.03 -46.08
CA SER A 8 22.84 -34.15 -45.22
C SER A 8 23.30 -34.40 -43.78
N PRO A 9 22.53 -34.02 -42.74
CA PRO A 9 21.30 -33.23 -42.72
C PRO A 9 21.40 -31.99 -41.81
N VAL A 10 20.43 -31.08 -41.98
CA VAL A 10 20.09 -29.96 -41.10
C VAL A 10 20.06 -30.40 -39.63
N PRO A 11 20.69 -29.70 -38.68
CA PRO A 11 20.39 -29.89 -37.26
C PRO A 11 19.03 -29.24 -36.98
N VAL A 12 18.01 -30.09 -36.89
CA VAL A 12 16.74 -29.77 -36.23
C VAL A 12 17.06 -29.38 -34.79
N GLY A 13 16.46 -28.27 -34.34
CA GLY A 13 16.86 -27.55 -33.15
C GLY A 13 16.89 -28.40 -31.88
N ASN A 14 17.91 -28.14 -31.06
CA ASN A 14 17.78 -28.25 -29.61
C ASN A 14 17.84 -26.84 -29.05
N VAL A 15 16.66 -26.32 -28.74
CA VAL A 15 16.43 -25.16 -27.88
C VAL A 15 16.82 -25.56 -26.45
N GLU A 16 18.07 -25.94 -26.24
CA GLU A 16 18.63 -26.22 -24.91
C GLU A 16 19.26 -24.97 -24.29
N PHE A 17 19.18 -23.82 -24.99
CA PHE A 17 19.62 -22.52 -24.47
C PHE A 17 18.52 -21.71 -23.78
N LEU A 18 17.30 -22.24 -23.64
CA LEU A 18 16.17 -21.50 -23.04
C LEU A 18 15.39 -22.28 -21.97
N GLN A 19 15.93 -23.38 -21.43
CA GLN A 19 15.25 -24.13 -20.36
C GLN A 19 15.84 -23.95 -18.95
N SER A 20 16.87 -23.11 -18.77
CA SER A 20 17.23 -22.59 -17.44
C SER A 20 16.37 -21.41 -17.00
N ALA A 21 15.24 -21.14 -17.70
CA ALA A 21 14.24 -20.17 -17.30
C ALA A 21 13.02 -20.81 -16.59
N GLN A 22 13.04 -22.11 -16.31
CA GLN A 22 12.01 -22.77 -15.52
C GLN A 22 12.49 -23.02 -14.08
N SER A 23 11.69 -22.49 -13.15
CA SER A 23 11.69 -22.72 -11.69
C SER A 23 12.50 -21.78 -10.78
N TRP A 24 12.56 -20.49 -11.10
CA TRP A 24 12.33 -19.52 -10.03
C TRP A 24 10.82 -19.37 -9.84
N GLN A 25 10.15 -20.41 -9.32
CA GLN A 25 8.82 -20.24 -8.72
C GLN A 25 9.02 -19.43 -7.43
N ARG A 26 9.27 -18.14 -7.60
CA ARG A 26 9.34 -17.20 -6.49
C ARG A 26 7.91 -17.03 -6.00
N LYS A 27 7.69 -17.36 -4.74
CA LYS A 27 6.38 -17.33 -4.11
C LYS A 27 5.89 -15.89 -4.02
N THR A 28 5.02 -15.49 -4.94
CA THR A 28 4.22 -14.27 -4.81
C THR A 28 3.24 -14.50 -3.67
N LEU A 29 3.35 -13.72 -2.60
CA LEU A 29 2.38 -13.76 -1.51
C LEU A 29 1.18 -12.90 -1.90
N SER A 30 -0.01 -13.49 -1.86
CA SER A 30 -1.25 -12.75 -2.10
C SER A 30 -2.26 -13.00 -0.99
N LEU A 31 -2.95 -11.95 -0.59
CA LEU A 31 -4.06 -11.96 0.33
C LEU A 31 -5.30 -11.49 -0.42
N GLN A 32 -6.32 -12.33 -0.48
CA GLN A 32 -7.51 -12.09 -1.29
C GLN A 32 -8.73 -11.87 -0.40
N GLY A 33 -9.59 -10.93 -0.76
CA GLY A 33 -10.89 -10.74 -0.10
C GLY A 33 -10.80 -10.24 1.35
N LEU A 34 -9.79 -9.42 1.67
CA LEU A 34 -9.65 -8.83 2.99
C LEU A 34 -10.72 -7.76 3.21
N ASN A 35 -11.60 -7.98 4.18
CA ASN A 35 -12.63 -7.02 4.56
C ASN A 35 -12.10 -6.09 5.65
N LEU A 36 -11.99 -4.80 5.34
CA LEU A 36 -11.55 -3.79 6.30
C LEU A 36 -12.70 -3.38 7.21
N VAL A 37 -12.72 -3.91 8.44
CA VAL A 37 -13.71 -3.53 9.47
C VAL A 37 -13.34 -2.20 10.13
N GLN A 38 -12.04 -1.91 10.23
CA GLN A 38 -11.50 -0.63 10.67
C GLN A 38 -10.66 -0.02 9.56
N SER A 39 -10.49 1.31 9.61
CA SER A 39 -9.54 1.98 8.72
C SER A 39 -8.13 1.64 9.20
N VAL A 40 -7.20 1.47 8.27
CA VAL A 40 -5.84 1.03 8.56
C VAL A 40 -4.86 2.04 8.01
N LEU A 41 -3.84 2.35 8.80
CA LEU A 41 -2.67 3.09 8.35
C LEU A 41 -1.48 2.13 8.27
N ILE A 42 -0.89 2.03 7.09
CA ILE A 42 0.24 1.14 6.80
C ILE A 42 1.46 2.01 6.53
N LYS A 43 2.54 1.74 7.25
CA LYS A 43 3.87 2.29 6.98
C LYS A 43 4.66 1.28 6.15
N LEU A 44 4.64 1.41 4.82
CA LEU A 44 5.45 0.59 3.92
C LEU A 44 6.86 1.18 3.87
N THR A 45 7.84 0.49 4.46
CA THR A 45 9.23 1.00 4.55
C THR A 45 10.05 0.59 3.33
N THR A 46 9.94 -0.67 2.90
CA THR A 46 10.66 -1.21 1.74
C THR A 46 9.79 -2.23 0.99
N GLY A 47 10.13 -2.46 -0.28
CA GLY A 47 9.39 -3.36 -1.16
C GLY A 47 8.23 -2.69 -1.91
N LYS A 48 7.48 -3.52 -2.64
CA LYS A 48 6.41 -3.08 -3.53
C LYS A 48 5.17 -3.95 -3.30
N ILE A 49 4.01 -3.32 -3.26
CA ILE A 49 2.72 -4.00 -3.14
C ILE A 49 1.74 -3.45 -4.17
N THR A 50 0.82 -4.30 -4.60
CA THR A 50 -0.34 -3.91 -5.38
C THR A 50 -1.59 -4.15 -4.54
N ILE A 51 -2.43 -3.13 -4.42
CA ILE A 51 -3.73 -3.21 -3.76
C ILE A 51 -4.81 -3.07 -4.84
N THR A 52 -5.70 -4.06 -4.91
CA THR A 52 -6.90 -3.99 -5.73
C THR A 52 -8.09 -3.81 -4.82
N THR A 53 -8.89 -2.76 -5.04
CA THR A 53 -10.13 -2.53 -4.28
C THR A 53 -11.31 -3.21 -4.97
N SER A 54 -12.42 -3.40 -4.26
CA SER A 54 -13.65 -3.96 -4.82
C SER A 54 -14.29 -3.10 -5.92
N SER A 55 -13.90 -1.82 -6.06
CA SER A 55 -14.33 -0.98 -7.19
C SER A 55 -13.55 -1.26 -8.48
N GLY A 56 -12.55 -2.16 -8.43
CA GLY A 56 -11.67 -2.47 -9.56
C GLY A 56 -10.48 -1.50 -9.68
N GLU A 57 -10.27 -0.64 -8.70
CA GLU A 57 -9.11 0.23 -8.66
C GLU A 57 -7.85 -0.57 -8.32
N HIS A 58 -6.77 -0.38 -9.08
CA HIS A 58 -5.49 -1.05 -8.92
C HIS A 58 -4.40 -0.05 -8.59
N ILE A 59 -3.80 -0.19 -7.41
CA ILE A 59 -2.83 0.78 -6.89
C ILE A 59 -1.53 0.05 -6.65
N THR A 60 -0.48 0.44 -7.37
CA THR A 60 0.87 -0.09 -7.18
C THR A 60 1.69 0.89 -6.35
N ILE A 61 2.21 0.43 -5.22
CA ILE A 61 2.87 1.27 -4.22
C ILE A 61 4.27 0.73 -3.96
N ILE A 62 5.27 1.61 -4.02
CA ILE A 62 6.68 1.30 -3.72
C ILE A 62 7.06 2.09 -2.46
N GLY A 63 7.68 1.42 -1.50
CA GLY A 63 8.17 2.08 -0.27
C GLY A 63 9.33 3.04 -0.53
N PRO A 64 9.55 4.06 0.34
CA PRO A 64 8.83 4.31 1.58
C PRO A 64 7.53 5.13 1.39
N MET A 65 6.38 4.56 1.77
CA MET A 65 5.05 5.17 1.60
C MET A 65 4.14 4.92 2.81
N LEU A 66 3.42 5.96 3.23
CA LEU A 66 2.32 5.87 4.17
C LEU A 66 1.02 5.66 3.39
N ILE A 67 0.25 4.65 3.78
CA ILE A 67 -0.94 4.22 3.07
C ILE A 67 -2.09 4.23 4.05
N PHE A 68 -3.10 5.05 3.81
CA PHE A 68 -4.37 4.98 4.52
C PHE A 68 -5.37 4.18 3.69
N LEU A 69 -6.05 3.24 4.32
CA LEU A 69 -7.15 2.48 3.74
C LEU A 69 -8.39 2.68 4.61
N ALA A 70 -9.45 3.24 4.03
CA ALA A 70 -10.70 3.45 4.76
C ALA A 70 -11.38 2.12 5.08
N LYS A 71 -12.18 2.07 6.15
CA LYS A 71 -13.02 0.91 6.46
C LYS A 71 -14.11 0.67 5.39
N GLU A 72 -14.80 -0.46 5.51
CA GLU A 72 -15.97 -0.85 4.70
C GLU A 72 -15.62 -0.99 3.22
N GLN A 73 -14.47 -1.61 2.95
CA GLN A 73 -14.07 -2.05 1.61
C GLN A 73 -13.45 -3.43 1.68
N THR A 74 -13.58 -4.17 0.57
CA THR A 74 -12.88 -5.42 0.35
C THR A 74 -11.67 -5.13 -0.53
N ILE A 75 -10.50 -5.60 -0.10
CA ILE A 75 -9.25 -5.41 -0.84
C ILE A 75 -8.54 -6.73 -1.11
N HIS A 76 -7.71 -6.72 -2.13
CA HIS A 76 -6.79 -7.78 -2.47
C HIS A 76 -5.38 -7.19 -2.48
N ILE A 77 -4.45 -7.81 -1.76
CA ILE A 77 -3.06 -7.33 -1.66
C ILE A 77 -2.16 -8.37 -2.29
N ILE A 78 -1.32 -7.93 -3.21
CA ILE A 78 -0.29 -8.74 -3.85
C ILE A 78 1.05 -8.13 -3.49
N GLN A 79 1.95 -8.93 -2.93
CA GLN A 79 3.35 -8.54 -2.82
C GLN A 79 3.98 -8.64 -4.21
N GLU A 80 4.49 -7.53 -4.73
CA GLU A 80 5.21 -7.49 -5.98
C GLU A 80 6.67 -7.93 -5.78
N GLU A 81 7.23 -8.51 -6.83
CA GLU A 81 8.60 -9.00 -6.75
C GLU A 81 9.61 -7.85 -6.89
N THR A 82 10.47 -7.71 -5.88
CA THR A 82 11.55 -6.73 -5.88
C THR A 82 12.81 -7.32 -5.25
N ASN A 83 13.97 -6.69 -5.47
CA ASN A 83 15.23 -7.07 -4.84
C ASN A 83 15.22 -6.82 -3.31
N GLU A 84 14.25 -6.06 -2.81
CA GLU A 84 14.10 -5.74 -1.39
C GLU A 84 13.05 -6.62 -0.73
N LYS A 85 13.32 -6.98 0.54
CA LYS A 85 12.31 -7.66 1.36
C LYS A 85 11.20 -6.67 1.71
N LEU A 86 9.96 -7.13 1.57
CA LEU A 86 8.79 -6.36 2.03
C LEU A 86 8.89 -6.08 3.54
N ASN A 87 8.84 -4.80 3.91
CA ASN A 87 8.84 -4.37 5.30
C ASN A 87 7.73 -3.34 5.51
N TYR A 88 6.76 -3.69 6.36
CA TYR A 88 5.65 -2.82 6.70
C TYR A 88 5.21 -3.01 8.15
N ASN A 89 4.65 -1.94 8.71
CA ASN A 89 3.90 -1.99 9.96
C ASN A 89 2.50 -1.44 9.70
N LEU A 90 1.52 -1.88 10.49
CA LEU A 90 0.14 -1.39 10.40
C LEU A 90 -0.38 -0.98 11.77
N ILE A 91 -1.22 0.05 11.78
CA ILE A 91 -2.05 0.42 12.93
C ILE A 91 -3.49 0.55 12.48
N GLU A 92 -4.41 0.09 13.32
CA GLU A 92 -5.84 0.30 13.13
C GLU A 92 -6.27 1.62 13.75
N LEU A 93 -7.17 2.32 13.06
CA LEU A 93 -7.71 3.61 13.46
C LEU A 93 -9.21 3.48 13.70
N ASP A 94 -9.65 3.88 14.90
CA ASP A 94 -11.07 3.93 15.22
C ASP A 94 -11.75 5.12 14.53
N SER A 95 -13.03 4.96 14.20
CA SER A 95 -13.79 5.98 13.48
C SER A 95 -13.94 7.30 14.25
N ALA A 96 -13.87 7.29 15.59
CA ALA A 96 -13.96 8.51 16.37
C ALA A 96 -12.69 9.36 16.22
N SER A 97 -11.51 8.74 16.25
CA SER A 97 -10.23 9.41 16.01
C SER A 97 -10.14 10.07 14.63
N ILE A 98 -10.60 9.36 13.60
CA ILE A 98 -10.62 9.88 12.23
C ILE A 98 -11.60 11.05 12.12
N LYS A 99 -12.84 10.88 12.60
CA LYS A 99 -13.86 11.94 12.58
C LYS A 99 -13.41 13.20 13.32
N ASN A 100 -12.79 13.04 14.49
CA ASN A 100 -12.26 14.17 15.27
C ASN A 100 -11.16 14.91 14.50
N THR A 101 -10.29 14.17 13.83
CA THR A 101 -9.23 14.73 12.99
C THR A 101 -9.82 15.50 11.80
N TYR A 102 -10.76 14.90 11.09
CA TYR A 102 -11.45 15.50 9.96
C TYR A 102 -12.17 16.80 10.35
N ASN A 103 -12.96 16.76 11.43
CA ASN A 103 -13.64 17.94 11.96
C ASN A 103 -12.67 19.08 12.29
N PHE A 104 -11.49 18.72 12.81
CA PHE A 104 -10.47 19.70 13.11
C PHE A 104 -9.93 20.38 11.83
N PHE A 105 -9.63 19.61 10.79
CA PHE A 105 -9.17 20.17 9.52
C PHE A 105 -10.23 21.04 8.83
N LEU A 106 -11.50 20.62 8.85
CA LEU A 106 -12.59 21.46 8.34
C LEU A 106 -12.72 22.79 9.09
N TYR A 107 -12.50 22.78 10.41
CA TYR A 107 -12.58 24.00 11.22
C TYR A 107 -11.42 24.95 10.94
N GLU A 108 -10.19 24.43 10.78
CA GLU A 108 -9.02 25.26 10.44
C GLU A 108 -9.01 25.73 8.97
N HIS A 109 -9.66 25.00 8.08
CA HIS A 109 -9.74 25.31 6.66
C HIS A 109 -11.17 25.66 6.23
N ALA A 110 -11.80 26.63 6.91
CA ALA A 110 -13.18 27.07 6.67
C ALA A 110 -13.47 27.56 5.22
N GLU A 111 -12.43 27.83 4.43
CA GLU A 111 -12.53 28.19 2.99
C GLU A 111 -12.66 26.97 2.07
N PHE A 112 -12.44 25.74 2.58
CA PHE A 112 -12.61 24.52 1.83
C PHE A 112 -14.08 24.09 1.84
N HIS A 113 -14.78 24.38 0.74
CA HIS A 113 -16.06 23.77 0.45
C HIS A 113 -15.84 22.34 -0.05
N ALA A 114 -16.02 21.35 0.83
CA ALA A 114 -16.06 19.96 0.42
C ALA A 114 -17.17 19.76 -0.64
N PRO A 115 -16.88 19.17 -1.81
CA PRO A 115 -17.91 18.83 -2.78
C PRO A 115 -18.88 17.80 -2.17
N LEU A 116 -20.18 17.92 -2.48
CA LEU A 116 -21.24 16.99 -2.02
C LEU A 116 -21.19 15.59 -2.67
N THR A 117 -20.15 15.29 -3.44
CA THR A 117 -20.01 14.01 -4.15
C THR A 117 -19.47 12.92 -3.23
N LYS A 118 -19.93 11.68 -3.43
CA LYS A 118 -19.39 10.52 -2.71
C LYS A 118 -17.91 10.33 -3.07
N PRO A 119 -17.08 9.84 -2.12
CA PRO A 119 -15.69 9.48 -2.38
C PRO A 119 -15.62 8.46 -3.51
N THR A 120 -14.85 8.76 -4.55
CA THR A 120 -14.52 7.77 -5.60
C THR A 120 -13.45 6.80 -5.12
N THR A 121 -12.53 7.26 -4.28
CA THR A 121 -11.44 6.45 -3.72
C THR A 121 -11.57 6.28 -2.21
N LYS A 122 -11.15 5.11 -1.74
CA LYS A 122 -11.15 4.72 -0.32
C LYS A 122 -9.73 4.50 0.21
N HIS A 123 -8.75 5.13 -0.41
CA HIS A 123 -7.36 5.02 -0.04
C HIS A 123 -6.67 6.38 -0.20
N LEU A 124 -5.63 6.63 0.58
CA LEU A 124 -4.78 7.82 0.46
C LEU A 124 -3.33 7.41 0.60
N LEU A 125 -2.44 8.11 -0.09
CA LEU A 125 -1.02 7.85 -0.11
C LEU A 125 -0.25 9.11 0.28
N ALA A 126 0.83 8.96 1.03
CA ALA A 126 1.74 10.06 1.35
C ALA A 126 3.18 9.54 1.49
N PRO A 127 4.19 10.27 1.02
CA PRO A 127 5.58 9.88 1.24
C PRO A 127 5.90 9.84 2.75
N ILE A 128 6.82 8.97 3.17
CA ILE A 128 7.25 8.93 4.58
C ILE A 128 8.47 9.81 4.79
N GLU A 129 8.28 10.92 5.48
CA GLU A 129 9.39 11.70 6.03
C GLU A 129 9.88 11.14 7.38
N THR A 130 11.08 11.55 7.82
CA THR A 130 11.68 11.07 9.08
C THR A 130 10.80 11.36 10.31
N GLY A 131 10.12 12.51 10.33
CA GLY A 131 9.18 12.87 11.40
C GLY A 131 7.96 11.94 11.45
N VAL A 132 7.33 11.73 10.28
CA VAL A 132 6.18 10.83 10.09
C VAL A 132 6.51 9.40 10.51
N ALA A 133 7.67 8.88 10.10
CA ALA A 133 8.13 7.54 10.46
C ALA A 133 8.19 7.34 12.00
N ARG A 134 8.77 8.32 12.72
CA ARG A 134 8.92 8.27 14.18
C ARG A 134 7.58 8.33 14.90
N VAL A 135 6.67 9.19 14.43
CA VAL A 135 5.32 9.31 15.01
C VAL A 135 4.54 8.00 14.81
N PHE A 136 4.62 7.41 13.62
CA PHE A 136 4.02 6.11 13.35
C PHE A 136 4.57 5.03 14.28
N ASP A 137 5.90 4.94 14.43
CA ASP A 137 6.53 3.92 15.29
C ASP A 137 6.16 4.11 16.77
N LEU A 138 6.01 5.34 17.22
CA LEU A 138 5.54 5.65 18.58
C LEU A 138 4.10 5.14 18.79
N LEU A 139 3.20 5.34 17.84
CA LEU A 139 1.83 4.82 17.92
C LEU A 139 1.78 3.29 17.83
N TYR A 140 2.57 2.70 16.93
CA TYR A 140 2.66 1.26 16.73
C TYR A 140 3.18 0.54 17.99
N THR A 141 4.23 1.07 18.60
CA THR A 141 4.80 0.51 19.85
C THR A 141 3.91 0.79 21.05
N SER A 142 3.21 1.94 21.08
CA SER A 142 2.26 2.25 22.14
C SER A 142 1.12 1.25 22.22
N ASN A 143 0.55 0.87 21.07
CA ASN A 143 -0.51 -0.14 21.01
C ASN A 143 -0.04 -1.52 21.54
N LYS A 144 1.27 -1.80 21.55
CA LYS A 144 1.84 -3.08 22.01
C LYS A 144 2.28 -3.06 23.47
N ASN A 145 3.04 -2.05 23.88
CA ASN A 145 3.86 -2.10 25.10
C ASN A 145 3.75 -0.87 26.00
N GLN A 146 3.28 0.27 25.48
CA GLN A 146 3.35 1.55 26.21
C GLN A 146 2.04 2.32 26.05
N LYS A 147 1.17 2.36 27.08
CA LYS A 147 -0.09 3.10 26.98
C LYS A 147 0.17 4.61 26.92
N LEU A 148 0.03 5.20 25.73
CA LEU A 148 -0.04 6.64 25.59
C LEU A 148 -1.39 7.13 26.14
N PRO A 149 -1.43 8.28 26.81
CA PRO A 149 -2.69 8.97 27.11
C PRO A 149 -3.51 9.20 25.83
N GLN A 150 -4.84 9.10 25.95
CA GLN A 150 -5.74 9.21 24.80
C GLN A 150 -5.54 10.52 24.03
N ASP A 151 -5.40 11.65 24.73
CA ASP A 151 -5.22 12.96 24.09
C ASP A 151 -3.94 12.98 23.23
N LYS A 152 -2.83 12.45 23.76
CA LYS A 152 -1.58 12.33 22.99
C LYS A 152 -1.76 11.44 21.78
N LYS A 153 -2.47 10.32 21.92
CA LYS A 153 -2.78 9.42 20.80
C LYS A 153 -3.56 10.16 19.70
N GLN A 154 -4.57 10.95 20.07
CA GLN A 154 -5.36 11.76 19.14
C GLN A 154 -4.48 12.78 18.39
N TYR A 155 -3.60 13.50 19.09
CA TYR A 155 -2.69 14.44 18.45
C TYR A 155 -1.76 13.78 17.44
N LEU A 156 -1.20 12.61 17.78
CA LEU A 156 -0.30 11.88 16.88
C LEU A 156 -1.05 11.30 15.68
N ILE A 157 -2.26 10.78 15.87
CA ILE A 157 -3.12 10.32 14.76
C ILE A 157 -3.41 11.49 13.84
N ARG A 158 -3.78 12.65 14.39
CA ARG A 158 -4.05 13.84 13.58
C ARG A 158 -2.83 14.28 12.79
N PHE A 159 -1.65 14.28 13.39
CA PHE A 159 -0.41 14.57 12.69
C PHE A 159 -0.14 13.60 11.52
N LEU A 160 -0.42 12.30 11.69
CA LEU A 160 -0.25 11.35 10.58
C LEU A 160 -1.29 11.54 9.48
N LEU A 161 -2.52 11.87 9.85
CA LEU A 161 -3.59 12.08 8.87
C LEU A 161 -3.44 13.43 8.13
N SER A 162 -2.72 14.40 8.69
CA SER A 162 -2.44 15.66 7.97
C SER A 162 -1.56 15.49 6.75
N GLU A 163 -0.74 14.44 6.72
CA GLU A 163 0.11 14.11 5.57
C GLU A 163 -0.70 13.82 4.30
N PHE A 164 -2.00 13.50 4.43
CA PHE A 164 -2.86 13.25 3.30
C PHE A 164 -3.66 14.48 2.85
N ILE A 165 -3.73 15.59 3.59
CA ILE A 165 -4.66 16.70 3.28
C ILE A 165 -4.41 17.32 1.90
N SER A 166 -3.17 17.23 1.39
CA SER A 166 -2.84 17.68 0.03
C SER A 166 -3.40 16.78 -1.07
N GLU A 167 -3.80 15.55 -0.75
CA GLU A 167 -4.52 14.68 -1.69
C GLU A 167 -5.91 15.27 -1.95
N PRO A 168 -6.28 15.54 -3.21
CA PRO A 168 -7.59 16.09 -3.56
C PRO A 168 -8.76 15.29 -2.98
N GLU A 169 -8.53 14.00 -2.73
CA GLU A 169 -9.55 13.07 -2.25
C GLU A 169 -9.57 12.85 -0.74
N ALA A 170 -8.64 13.45 0.01
CA ALA A 170 -8.52 13.27 1.46
C ALA A 170 -9.78 13.64 2.22
N PHE A 171 -10.48 14.68 1.77
CA PHE A 171 -11.73 15.13 2.39
C PHE A 171 -12.92 14.19 2.14
N PHE A 172 -12.79 13.25 1.20
CA PHE A 172 -13.80 12.23 0.96
C PHE A 172 -13.47 10.93 1.71
N SER A 173 -12.19 10.58 1.86
CA SER A 173 -11.78 9.29 2.42
C SER A 173 -11.53 9.31 3.94
N LEU A 174 -11.32 10.48 4.57
CA LEU A 174 -11.19 10.69 6.02
C LEU A 174 -12.55 11.01 6.66
#